data_AF-A0A672YHY9-F1
#
_entry.id   AF-A0A672YHY9-F1
#
_cell.length_a   1.000
_cell.length_b   1.000
_cell.length_c   1.000
_cell.angle_alpha   90.00
_cell.angle_beta   90.00
_cell.angle_gamma   90.00
#
_symmetry.space_group_name_H-M   'P 1'
#
loop_
_entity.id
_entity.type
_entity.pdbx_description
1 polymer ?
#
loop_
_entity_poly.entity_id
_entity_poly.type
_entity_poly.pdbx_seq_one_letter_code
_entity_poly.pdbx_strand_id
1 'polypeptide(L)'
;VDQKLLNILDQLLLVHCATYEAEIRVNCNEDVSLDCHGVNFTNMNFISVAWYKLNNNRQRGIIRKNKDIKEPERYFFHRPTDVGENNNLILRNVTSKDSGIYECGVSASVGSKNANSKISLYVSDCVTKPVPTTMTNILNTTLQCSHRVEDLPVVWSVTGYLAVGVAKIVLSLFIIWVNNILLHIRPHVGSRPQG
;
A
#
# COMPACT_ATOMS: atom_id res chain seq x y z
N VAL A 1 6.24 18.83 25.31
CA VAL A 1 6.20 18.57 23.85
C VAL A 1 4.77 18.84 23.41
N ASP A 2 4.59 19.73 22.43
CA ASP A 2 3.27 20.22 22.01
C ASP A 2 2.52 19.11 21.26
N GLN A 3 1.27 18.80 21.65
CA GLN A 3 0.43 17.79 20.99
C GLN A 3 0.25 18.08 19.49
N LYS A 4 0.27 19.36 19.10
CA LYS A 4 0.26 19.75 17.69
C LYS A 4 1.52 19.31 16.95
N LEU A 5 2.69 19.41 17.58
CA LEU A 5 3.96 19.00 16.98
C LEU A 5 3.98 17.48 16.78
N LEU A 6 3.46 16.70 17.74
CA LEU A 6 3.39 15.24 17.64
C LEU A 6 2.50 14.80 16.47
N ASN A 7 1.32 15.41 16.32
CA ASN A 7 0.41 15.10 15.23
C ASN A 7 0.97 15.49 13.85
N ILE A 8 1.71 16.61 13.77
CA ILE A 8 2.37 17.03 12.53
C ILE A 8 3.47 16.04 12.16
N LEU A 9 4.28 15.60 13.12
CA LEU A 9 5.33 14.61 12.89
C LEU A 9 4.75 13.28 12.42
N ASP A 10 3.65 12.82 13.01
CA ASP A 10 2.94 11.60 12.60
C ASP A 10 2.40 11.69 11.17
N GLN A 11 1.76 12.81 10.81
CA GLN A 11 1.32 13.05 9.43
C GLN A 11 2.50 13.10 8.44
N LEU A 12 3.61 13.74 8.82
CA LEU A 12 4.79 13.83 7.96
C LEU A 12 5.44 12.44 7.75
N LEU A 13 5.47 11.62 8.79
CA LEU A 13 5.93 10.22 8.75
C LEU A 13 5.04 9.37 7.85
N LEU A 14 3.72 9.49 7.97
CA LEU A 14 2.76 8.81 7.11
C LEU A 14 2.93 9.20 5.65
N VAL A 15 3.13 10.49 5.36
CA VAL A 15 3.39 10.99 4.00
C VAL A 15 4.71 10.43 3.48
N HIS A 16 5.80 10.50 4.25
CA HIS A 16 7.09 9.95 3.85
C HIS A 16 7.01 8.45 3.56
N CYS A 17 6.27 7.70 4.37
CA CYS A 17 6.07 6.27 4.20
C CYS A 17 5.20 5.95 2.96
N ALA A 18 4.17 6.76 2.69
CA ALA A 18 3.33 6.60 1.50
C ALA A 18 4.08 6.89 0.18
N THR A 19 5.15 7.69 0.24
CA THR A 19 5.99 8.03 -0.91
C THR A 19 7.33 7.30 -0.95
N TYR A 20 7.59 6.37 -0.03
CA TYR A 20 8.85 5.64 0.03
C TYR A 20 8.94 4.59 -1.09
N GLU A 21 9.88 4.79 -2.02
CA GLU A 21 10.28 3.77 -3.00
C GLU A 21 11.52 3.04 -2.45
N ALA A 22 11.49 1.71 -2.40
CA ALA A 22 12.61 0.93 -1.87
C ALA A 22 13.84 1.10 -2.76
N GLU A 23 14.98 1.51 -2.20
CA GLU A 23 16.24 1.66 -2.94
C GLU A 23 17.19 0.49 -2.60
N ILE A 24 17.71 -0.18 -3.63
CA ILE A 24 18.68 -1.28 -3.51
C ILE A 24 19.96 -0.88 -4.24
N ARG A 25 21.10 -0.99 -3.56
CA ARG A 25 22.43 -0.70 -4.11
C ARG A 25 23.25 -1.98 -4.20
N VAL A 26 23.79 -2.27 -5.37
CA VAL A 26 24.52 -3.52 -5.67
C VAL A 26 25.76 -3.22 -6.49
N ASN A 27 26.81 -4.03 -6.34
CA ASN A 27 28.00 -3.85 -7.16
C ASN A 27 27.83 -4.51 -8.54
N CYS A 28 28.50 -3.99 -9.56
CA CYS A 28 28.55 -4.67 -10.85
C CYS A 28 29.11 -6.11 -10.73
N ASN A 29 28.60 -7.02 -11.56
CA ASN A 29 28.88 -8.45 -11.60
C ASN A 29 28.39 -9.25 -10.39
N GLU A 30 27.55 -8.66 -9.54
CA GLU A 30 26.84 -9.41 -8.50
C GLU A 30 25.47 -9.87 -8.98
N ASP A 31 24.89 -10.82 -8.26
CA ASP A 31 23.51 -11.25 -8.44
C ASP A 31 22.61 -10.46 -7.49
N VAL A 32 21.44 -10.02 -7.97
CA VAL A 32 20.43 -9.33 -7.15
C VAL A 32 19.09 -10.02 -7.26
N SER A 33 18.38 -10.07 -6.14
CA SER A 33 17.00 -10.54 -6.02
C SER A 33 16.13 -9.36 -5.61
N LEU A 34 15.23 -8.92 -6.48
CA LEU A 34 14.27 -7.85 -6.18
C LEU A 34 13.00 -8.49 -5.64
N ASP A 35 12.59 -8.10 -4.44
CA ASP A 35 11.36 -8.57 -3.80
C ASP A 35 10.18 -7.63 -4.07
N CYS A 36 8.97 -8.18 -4.07
CA CYS A 36 7.74 -7.39 -4.12
C CYS A 36 7.44 -6.83 -2.73
N HIS A 37 7.95 -5.62 -2.46
CA HIS A 37 7.84 -5.01 -1.13
C HIS A 37 6.37 -4.86 -0.68
N GLY A 38 6.11 -5.19 0.59
CA GLY A 38 4.77 -5.05 1.20
C GLY A 38 3.75 -6.10 0.76
N VAL A 39 4.14 -7.11 -0.01
CA VAL A 39 3.27 -8.22 -0.41
C VAL A 39 3.60 -9.47 0.38
N ASN A 40 2.60 -10.05 1.04
CA ASN A 40 2.71 -11.35 1.69
C ASN A 40 2.04 -12.42 0.82
N PHE A 41 2.84 -13.17 0.07
CA PHE A 41 2.37 -14.23 -0.84
C PHE A 41 1.82 -15.48 -0.14
N THR A 42 2.06 -15.67 1.16
CA THR A 42 1.50 -16.83 1.90
C THR A 42 0.05 -16.59 2.29
N ASN A 43 -0.30 -15.34 2.60
CA ASN A 43 -1.64 -14.98 3.07
C ASN A 43 -2.53 -14.44 1.94
N MET A 44 -1.94 -14.00 0.83
CA MET A 44 -2.66 -13.42 -0.31
C MET A 44 -2.99 -14.47 -1.37
N ASN A 45 -4.24 -14.46 -1.85
CA ASN A 45 -4.60 -15.23 -3.04
C ASN A 45 -4.41 -14.40 -4.31
N PHE A 46 -3.55 -14.88 -5.21
CA PHE A 46 -3.18 -14.19 -6.44
C PHE A 46 -3.20 -15.12 -7.64
N ILE A 47 -3.39 -14.53 -8.82
CA ILE A 47 -3.40 -15.21 -10.12
C ILE A 47 -1.98 -15.22 -10.70
N SER A 48 -1.29 -14.08 -10.64
CA SER A 48 0.05 -13.94 -11.22
C SER A 48 0.85 -12.78 -10.65
N VAL A 49 2.17 -12.89 -10.76
CA VAL A 49 3.13 -11.81 -10.51
C VAL A 49 3.85 -11.46 -11.80
N ALA A 50 3.94 -10.18 -12.13
CA ALA A 50 4.63 -9.70 -13.31
C ALA A 50 5.65 -8.62 -12.93
N TRP A 51 6.83 -8.70 -13.51
CA TRP A 51 7.91 -7.75 -13.32
C TRP A 51 8.10 -6.88 -14.55
N TYR A 52 8.28 -5.59 -14.30
CA TYR A 52 8.45 -4.57 -15.32
C TYR A 52 9.68 -3.71 -15.01
N LYS A 53 10.36 -3.25 -16.06
CA LYS A 53 11.31 -2.12 -15.96
C LYS A 53 10.59 -0.86 -16.44
N LEU A 54 10.63 0.20 -15.65
CA LEU A 54 10.03 1.48 -16.02
C LEU A 54 11.00 2.29 -16.87
N ASN A 55 10.49 2.86 -17.96
CA ASN A 55 11.19 3.82 -18.79
C ASN A 55 10.25 5.00 -19.07
N ASN A 56 10.53 6.18 -18.51
CA ASN A 56 9.66 7.36 -18.60
C ASN A 56 8.20 7.03 -18.26
N ASN A 57 7.99 6.31 -17.15
CA ASN A 57 6.68 5.80 -16.68
C ASN A 57 5.98 4.79 -17.60
N ARG A 58 6.62 4.32 -18.67
CA ARG A 58 6.12 3.17 -19.46
C ARG A 58 6.67 1.88 -18.89
N GLN A 59 5.79 0.91 -18.67
CA GLN A 59 6.13 -0.42 -18.23
C GLN A 59 6.63 -1.26 -19.40
N ARG A 60 7.86 -1.77 -19.31
CA ARG A 60 8.39 -2.80 -20.20
C ARG A 60 8.42 -4.13 -19.46
N GLY A 61 7.65 -5.10 -19.94
CA GLY A 61 7.60 -6.43 -19.33
C GLY A 61 8.96 -7.13 -19.34
N ILE A 62 9.27 -7.83 -18.25
CA ILE A 62 10.47 -8.65 -18.08
C ILE A 62 10.07 -10.12 -18.03
N ILE A 63 9.27 -10.47 -17.02
CA ILE A 63 8.85 -11.85 -16.76
C ILE A 63 7.51 -11.85 -16.02
N ARG A 64 6.65 -12.80 -16.31
CA ARG A 64 5.37 -13.03 -15.64
C ARG A 64 5.26 -14.48 -15.20
N LYS A 65 4.90 -14.68 -13.93
CA LYS A 65 4.69 -15.97 -13.31
C LYS A 65 3.23 -16.11 -12.90
N ASN A 66 2.50 -17.02 -13.54
CA ASN A 66 1.19 -17.44 -13.05
C ASN A 66 1.35 -18.42 -11.90
N LYS A 67 0.44 -18.39 -10.93
CA LYS A 67 0.47 -19.24 -9.74
C LYS A 67 0.42 -20.73 -10.11
N ASP A 68 -0.45 -21.09 -11.05
CA ASP A 68 -0.74 -22.49 -11.41
C ASP A 68 0.16 -23.05 -12.53
N ILE A 69 0.86 -22.19 -13.26
CA ILE A 69 1.71 -22.59 -14.40
C ILE A 69 3.15 -22.65 -13.92
N LYS A 70 3.84 -23.80 -14.10
CA LYS A 70 5.24 -23.97 -13.65
C LYS A 70 6.21 -23.03 -14.36
N GLU A 71 6.13 -22.94 -15.68
CA GLU A 71 7.02 -22.10 -16.47
C GLU A 71 6.56 -20.64 -16.48
N PRO A 72 7.47 -19.67 -16.27
CA PRO A 72 7.15 -18.26 -16.40
C PRO A 72 7.12 -17.82 -17.88
N GLU A 73 6.22 -16.90 -18.19
CA GLU A 73 6.17 -16.18 -19.46
C GLU A 73 7.29 -15.12 -19.48
N ARG A 74 8.16 -15.16 -20.49
CA ARG A 74 9.34 -14.28 -20.59
C ARG A 74 9.13 -13.28 -21.73
N TYR A 75 9.36 -12.01 -21.45
CA TYR A 75 9.25 -10.93 -22.44
C TYR A 75 10.63 -10.54 -23.01
N PHE A 76 10.65 -9.70 -24.05
CA PHE A 76 11.89 -9.20 -24.64
C PHE A 76 12.61 -8.21 -23.73
N PHE A 77 13.43 -8.76 -22.83
CA PHE A 77 14.36 -8.05 -21.97
C PHE A 77 15.79 -8.25 -22.45
N HIS A 78 16.67 -7.29 -22.17
CA HIS A 78 18.03 -7.29 -22.73
C HIS A 78 18.97 -8.34 -22.12
N ARG A 79 18.49 -9.10 -21.13
CA ARG A 79 19.23 -10.18 -20.46
C ARG A 79 18.29 -11.29 -19.98
N PRO A 80 18.83 -12.49 -19.74
CA PRO A 80 18.12 -13.52 -18.99
C PRO A 80 17.79 -13.04 -17.58
N THR A 81 16.65 -13.48 -17.08
CA THR A 81 16.15 -13.21 -15.73
C THR A 81 15.54 -14.49 -15.19
N ASP A 82 15.33 -14.64 -13.90
CA ASP A 82 14.61 -15.79 -13.34
C ASP A 82 13.63 -15.36 -12.26
N VAL A 83 12.72 -16.25 -11.92
CA VAL A 83 11.80 -16.07 -10.80
C VAL A 83 12.35 -16.84 -9.60
N GLY A 84 12.66 -16.10 -8.54
CA GLY A 84 13.14 -16.66 -7.28
C GLY A 84 12.02 -17.10 -6.35
N GLU A 85 12.40 -17.36 -5.10
CA GLU A 85 11.45 -17.55 -4.01
C GLU A 85 10.55 -16.32 -3.86
N ASN A 86 9.32 -16.53 -3.38
CA ASN A 86 8.33 -15.47 -3.20
C ASN A 86 8.07 -14.61 -4.46
N ASN A 87 8.26 -15.18 -5.65
CA ASN A 87 8.10 -14.49 -6.94
C ASN A 87 9.06 -13.30 -7.15
N ASN A 88 10.21 -13.32 -6.50
CA ASN A 88 11.25 -12.30 -6.68
C ASN A 88 11.83 -12.32 -8.10
N LEU A 89 12.27 -11.17 -8.59
CA LEU A 89 13.02 -11.08 -9.84
C LEU A 89 14.51 -11.29 -9.57
N ILE A 90 15.09 -12.32 -10.18
CA ILE A 90 16.53 -12.58 -10.11
C ILE A 90 17.20 -11.99 -11.35
N LEU A 91 18.16 -11.08 -11.13
CA LEU A 91 19.07 -10.55 -12.14
C LEU A 91 20.49 -11.00 -11.80
N ARG A 92 21.11 -11.80 -12.67
CA ARG A 92 22.47 -12.32 -12.45
C ARG A 92 23.53 -11.47 -13.12
N ASN A 93 24.71 -11.32 -12.51
CA ASN A 93 25.81 -10.52 -13.04
C ASN A 93 25.35 -9.13 -13.53
N VAL A 94 24.81 -8.30 -12.62
CA VAL A 94 24.26 -6.99 -12.99
C VAL A 94 25.32 -6.02 -13.50
N THR A 95 24.89 -5.09 -14.34
CA THR A 95 25.70 -4.03 -14.93
C THR A 95 25.07 -2.66 -14.67
N SER A 96 25.80 -1.57 -14.86
CA SER A 96 25.23 -0.22 -14.68
C SER A 96 24.01 0.08 -15.58
N LYS A 97 23.83 -0.67 -16.69
CA LYS A 97 22.62 -0.60 -17.55
C LYS A 97 21.38 -1.22 -16.90
N ASP A 98 21.56 -2.09 -15.91
CA ASP A 98 20.48 -2.70 -15.14
C ASP A 98 19.88 -1.71 -14.14
N SER A 99 20.60 -0.64 -13.77
CA SER A 99 20.05 0.44 -12.94
C SER A 99 18.74 1.01 -13.49
N GLY A 100 17.88 1.46 -12.58
CA GLY A 100 16.59 2.06 -12.89
C GLY A 100 15.47 1.56 -11.96
N ILE A 101 14.25 1.98 -12.26
CA ILE A 101 13.07 1.63 -11.46
C ILE A 101 12.42 0.37 -12.03
N TYR A 102 12.21 -0.59 -11.14
CA TYR A 102 11.49 -1.84 -11.40
C TYR A 102 10.14 -1.79 -10.69
N GLU A 103 9.13 -2.37 -11.31
CA GLU A 103 7.80 -2.51 -10.73
C GLU A 103 7.40 -3.98 -10.69
N CYS A 104 6.98 -4.45 -9.52
CA CYS A 104 6.30 -5.71 -9.34
C CYS A 104 4.79 -5.47 -9.32
N GLY A 105 4.07 -6.07 -10.27
CA GLY A 105 2.61 -6.06 -10.35
C GLY A 105 2.02 -7.43 -9.98
N VAL A 106 1.21 -7.47 -8.93
CA VAL A 106 0.52 -8.66 -8.44
C VAL A 106 -0.96 -8.57 -8.83
N SER A 107 -1.37 -9.49 -9.70
CA SER A 107 -2.77 -9.67 -10.06
C SER A 107 -3.43 -10.57 -9.03
N ALA A 108 -4.27 -9.99 -8.18
CA ALA A 108 -4.96 -10.71 -7.13
C ALA A 108 -6.13 -11.54 -7.68
N SER A 109 -6.50 -12.60 -6.96
CA SER A 109 -7.72 -13.35 -7.27
C SER A 109 -8.97 -12.53 -6.95
N VAL A 110 -10.12 -12.95 -7.48
CA VAL A 110 -11.41 -12.30 -7.20
C VAL A 110 -11.63 -12.19 -5.68
N GLY A 111 -12.01 -11.00 -5.22
CA GLY A 111 -12.20 -10.70 -3.80
C GLY A 111 -10.95 -10.24 -3.05
N SER A 112 -9.78 -10.22 -3.70
CA SER A 112 -8.53 -9.63 -3.18
C SER A 112 -8.14 -8.37 -3.97
N LYS A 113 -7.27 -7.54 -3.40
CA LYS A 113 -6.81 -6.28 -4.02
C LYS A 113 -5.49 -6.50 -4.76
N ASN A 114 -5.39 -6.01 -6.01
CA ASN A 114 -4.11 -5.96 -6.71
C ASN A 114 -3.08 -5.14 -5.93
N ALA A 115 -1.81 -5.53 -6.02
CA ALA A 115 -0.73 -4.85 -5.34
C ALA A 115 0.38 -4.53 -6.35
N ASN A 116 0.88 -3.30 -6.29
CA ASN A 116 2.02 -2.87 -7.08
C ASN A 116 3.08 -2.29 -6.13
N SER A 117 4.33 -2.66 -6.34
CA SER A 117 5.47 -2.12 -5.58
C SER A 117 6.57 -1.71 -6.54
N LYS A 118 7.23 -0.59 -6.22
CA LYS A 118 8.34 -0.05 -7.01
C LYS A 118 9.64 -0.13 -6.22
N ILE A 119 10.70 -0.47 -6.94
CA ILE A 119 12.05 -0.63 -6.40
C ILE A 119 13.02 0.12 -7.31
N SER A 120 13.81 1.01 -6.73
CA SER A 120 14.92 1.68 -7.42
C SER A 120 16.17 0.83 -7.26
N LEU A 121 16.68 0.27 -8.36
CA LEU A 121 17.93 -0.47 -8.38
C LEU A 121 19.06 0.46 -8.85
N TYR A 122 20.12 0.55 -8.04
CA TYR A 122 21.37 1.22 -8.39
C TYR A 122 22.50 0.19 -8.44
N VAL A 123 23.10 0.03 -9.61
CA VAL A 123 24.26 -0.82 -9.84
C VAL A 123 25.48 0.07 -10.05
N SER A 124 26.53 -0.17 -9.27
CA SER A 124 27.79 0.57 -9.43
C SER A 124 28.46 0.29 -10.77
N ASP A 125 29.32 1.21 -11.21
CA ASP A 125 30.08 0.99 -12.45
C ASP A 125 31.05 -0.20 -12.30
N CYS A 126 31.18 -0.96 -13.37
CA CYS A 126 32.10 -2.09 -13.44
C CYS A 126 33.54 -1.54 -13.49
N VAL A 127 34.17 -1.39 -12.33
CA VAL A 127 35.57 -0.96 -12.26
C VAL A 127 36.46 -2.09 -12.80
N THR A 128 37.10 -1.85 -13.93
CA THR A 128 38.25 -2.64 -14.37
C THR A 128 39.39 -2.33 -13.40
N LYS A 129 39.55 -3.14 -12.35
CA LYS A 129 40.55 -2.89 -11.28
C LYS A 129 41.95 -2.63 -11.86
N PRO A 130 42.70 -1.68 -11.29
CA PRO A 130 43.99 -1.95 -10.69
C PRO A 130 43.83 -2.17 -9.16
N VAL A 131 44.79 -2.90 -8.59
CA VAL A 131 45.05 -3.34 -7.19
C VAL A 131 44.46 -2.45 -6.05
N PRO A 132 44.06 -3.03 -4.89
CA PRO A 132 43.03 -2.48 -4.02
C PRO A 132 43.50 -1.34 -3.11
N THR A 133 42.65 -0.34 -2.92
CA THR A 133 42.72 0.57 -1.77
C THR A 133 41.47 0.41 -0.93
N THR A 134 41.70 -0.04 0.30
CA THR A 134 40.76 -0.16 1.40
C THR A 134 40.05 1.17 1.66
N MET A 135 38.72 1.21 1.57
CA MET A 135 37.93 2.29 2.16
C MET A 135 36.70 1.72 2.88
N THR A 136 36.85 1.66 4.20
CA THR A 136 35.87 1.91 5.26
C THR A 136 34.38 1.83 4.89
N ASN A 137 33.74 0.76 5.34
CA ASN A 137 32.31 0.65 5.61
C ASN A 137 31.86 1.76 6.56
N ILE A 138 31.01 2.69 6.10
CA ILE A 138 30.11 3.42 6.99
C ILE A 138 28.75 3.62 6.29
N LEU A 139 27.73 3.10 6.98
CA LEU A 139 26.31 3.45 6.95
C LEU A 139 25.34 2.43 6.32
N ASN A 140 25.15 1.31 7.02
CA ASN A 140 23.91 0.54 6.93
C ASN A 140 22.84 1.25 7.78
N THR A 141 22.09 2.15 7.16
CA THR A 141 20.79 2.57 7.70
C THR A 141 19.72 2.00 6.80
N THR A 142 19.41 0.72 6.95
CA THR A 142 18.15 0.19 6.47
C THR A 142 17.06 0.82 7.32
N LEU A 143 16.43 1.88 6.82
CA LEU A 143 15.17 2.34 7.36
C LEU A 143 14.11 1.30 6.95
N GLN A 144 14.03 0.23 7.75
CA GLN A 144 12.96 -0.74 7.61
C GLN A 144 11.67 -0.05 8.08
N CYS A 145 10.81 0.34 7.14
CA CYS A 145 9.43 0.69 7.45
C CYS A 145 8.69 -0.58 7.87
N SER A 146 8.89 -1.01 9.13
CA SER A 146 7.97 -1.91 9.81
C SER A 146 6.94 -1.06 10.54
N HIS A 147 6.12 -0.32 9.79
CA HIS A 147 4.88 0.15 10.34
C HIS A 147 3.88 -0.98 10.16
N ARG A 148 3.68 -1.78 11.23
CA ARG A 148 2.43 -2.51 11.40
C ARG A 148 1.35 -1.47 11.18
N VAL A 149 0.59 -1.59 10.09
CA VAL A 149 -0.62 -0.81 9.88
C VAL A 149 -1.51 -1.17 11.06
N GLU A 150 -1.40 -0.44 12.16
CA GLU A 150 -2.54 -0.29 13.04
C GLU A 150 -3.55 0.45 12.18
N ASP A 151 -4.63 -0.25 11.86
CA ASP A 151 -5.74 0.22 11.06
C ASP A 151 -6.26 1.56 11.62
N LEU A 152 -5.73 2.69 11.12
CA LEU A 152 -6.24 4.02 11.41
C LEU A 152 -7.58 4.21 10.67
N PRO A 153 -8.53 4.98 11.20
CA PRO A 153 -9.21 4.90 12.48
C PRO A 153 -10.64 4.37 12.23
N VAL A 154 -10.81 3.08 11.99
CA VAL A 154 -12.16 2.48 11.86
C VAL A 154 -12.97 2.76 13.13
N VAL A 155 -12.30 2.77 14.29
CA VAL A 155 -12.91 3.04 15.60
C VAL A 155 -13.52 4.44 15.66
N TRP A 156 -12.82 5.49 15.23
CA TRP A 156 -13.35 6.87 15.28
C TRP A 156 -14.51 7.07 14.30
N SER A 157 -14.45 6.40 13.15
CA SER A 157 -15.57 6.35 12.20
C SER A 157 -16.79 5.69 12.83
N VAL A 158 -16.62 4.52 13.47
CA VAL A 158 -17.69 3.79 14.16
C VAL A 158 -18.27 4.58 15.33
N THR A 159 -17.42 5.23 16.15
CA THR A 159 -17.87 6.11 17.24
C THR A 159 -18.66 7.31 16.71
N GLY A 160 -18.23 7.91 15.61
CA GLY A 160 -18.95 9.00 14.93
C GLY A 160 -20.32 8.56 14.41
N TYR A 161 -20.40 7.41 13.73
CA TYR A 161 -21.67 6.87 13.24
C TYR A 161 -22.64 6.54 14.38
N LEU A 162 -22.16 5.98 15.49
CA LEU A 162 -22.97 5.71 16.67
C LEU A 162 -23.53 7.00 17.29
N ALA A 163 -22.71 8.04 17.43
CA ALA A 163 -23.16 9.32 17.98
C ALA A 163 -24.26 9.98 17.13
N VAL A 164 -24.09 9.97 15.80
CA VAL A 164 -25.11 10.50 14.86
C VAL A 164 -26.39 9.66 14.92
N GLY A 165 -26.27 8.34 15.02
CA GLY A 165 -27.40 7.43 15.19
C GLY A 165 -28.21 7.75 16.46
N VAL A 166 -27.55 7.90 17.60
CA VAL A 166 -28.18 8.24 18.87
C VAL A 166 -28.86 9.60 18.81
N ALA A 167 -28.21 10.62 18.24
CA ALA A 167 -28.80 11.95 18.09
C ALA A 167 -30.12 11.92 17.30
N LYS A 168 -30.18 11.15 16.20
CA LYS A 168 -31.40 10.97 15.39
C LYS A 168 -32.52 10.28 16.16
N ILE A 169 -32.20 9.27 16.96
CA ILE A 169 -33.20 8.57 17.80
C ILE A 169 -33.79 9.53 18.83
N VAL A 170 -32.94 10.29 19.53
CA VAL A 170 -33.38 11.27 20.54
C VAL A 170 -34.29 12.35 19.92
N LEU A 171 -33.89 12.90 18.78
CA LEU A 171 -34.70 13.87 18.03
C LEU A 171 -36.06 13.29 17.61
N SER A 172 -36.07 12.03 17.15
CA SER A 172 -37.31 11.36 16.73
C SER A 172 -38.27 11.17 17.90
N LEU A 173 -37.76 10.74 19.07
CA LEU A 173 -38.56 10.60 20.28
C LEU A 173 -39.10 11.94 20.78
N PHE A 174 -38.29 13.00 20.70
CA PHE A 174 -38.73 14.35 21.07
C PHE A 174 -39.87 14.84 20.17
N ILE A 175 -39.77 14.63 18.85
CA ILE A 175 -40.83 14.99 17.89
C ILE A 175 -42.13 14.22 18.18
N ILE A 176 -42.03 12.90 18.44
CA ILE A 176 -43.20 12.08 18.78
C ILE A 176 -43.84 12.57 20.09
N TRP A 177 -43.04 12.86 21.11
CA TRP A 177 -43.51 13.37 22.40
C TRP A 177 -44.25 14.70 22.27
N VAL A 178 -43.68 15.65 21.51
CA VAL A 178 -44.31 16.95 21.22
C VAL A 178 -45.63 16.76 20.48
N ASN A 179 -45.68 15.90 19.46
CA ASN A 179 -46.92 15.63 18.71
C ASN A 179 -48.00 14.98 19.58
N ASN A 180 -47.62 14.06 20.48
CA ASN A 180 -48.56 13.42 21.40
C ASN A 180 -49.16 14.42 22.40
N ILE A 181 -48.34 15.35 22.92
CA ILE A 181 -48.81 16.46 23.77
C ILE A 181 -49.74 17.39 22.98
N LEU A 182 -49.39 17.75 21.74
CA LEU A 182 -50.21 18.60 20.89
C LEU A 182 -51.57 17.97 20.57
N LEU A 183 -51.61 16.65 20.40
CA LEU A 183 -52.84 15.88 20.22
C LEU A 183 -53.68 15.84 21.50
N HIS A 184 -53.05 15.76 22.67
CA HIS A 184 -53.73 15.76 23.97
C HIS A 184 -54.30 17.14 24.35
N ILE A 185 -53.79 18.23 23.77
CA ILE A 185 -54.25 19.61 24.00
C ILE A 185 -55.40 20.01 23.05
N ARG A 186 -55.81 19.19 22.06
CA ARG A 186 -57.00 19.50 21.24
C ARG A 186 -58.22 19.67 22.15
N PRO A 187 -58.84 20.87 22.25
CA PRO A 187 -60.06 21.05 22.99
C PRO A 187 -61.20 20.34 22.27
N HIS A 188 -61.97 19.56 23.01
CA HIS A 188 -63.28 19.06 22.61
C HIS A 188 -64.17 20.29 22.36
N VAL A 189 -64.35 20.70 21.09
CA VAL A 189 -65.36 21.70 20.74
C VAL A 189 -66.72 21.05 20.95
N GLY A 190 -67.28 21.35 22.12
CA GLY A 190 -68.61 20.95 22.56
C GLY A 190 -69.71 21.59 21.71
N SER A 191 -70.74 20.79 21.52
CA SER A 191 -72.01 21.03 20.87
C SER A 191 -72.93 22.04 21.59
N ARG A 192 -73.75 22.79 20.82
CA ARG A 192 -75.20 23.10 21.04
C ARG A 192 -75.70 24.27 20.15
N PRO A 193 -77.03 24.48 20.00
CA PRO A 193 -78.17 23.57 20.14
C PRO A 193 -79.09 23.56 18.89
N GLN A 194 -80.05 22.62 18.87
CA GLN A 194 -81.23 22.69 18.02
C GLN A 194 -82.10 23.89 18.44
N GLY A 195 -82.52 24.67 17.45
CA GLY A 195 -83.66 25.57 17.48
C GLY A 195 -84.54 25.25 16.28
#